data_AF-Q2JF83-F1
#
_entry.id   AF-Q2JF83-F1
#
_cell.length_a   1.000
_cell.length_b   1.000
_cell.length_c   1.000
_cell.angle_alpha   90.00
_cell.angle_beta   90.00
_cell.angle_gamma   90.00
#
_symmetry.space_group_name_H-M   'P 1'
#
loop_
_entity.id
_entity.type
_entity.pdbx_description
1 polymer ?
#
loop_
_entity_poly.entity_id
_entity_poly.type
_entity_poly.pdbx_seq_one_letter_code
_entity_poly.pdbx_strand_id
1 'polypeptide(L)'
;MTLSKRASWFLIAVGVWTWAIWPNFLRNVWKDDRSWDDGPTGFFTVHLVLTVASLAIGSVVGWLGIRGARAVRHGDTGDDASSRRLINSGR
;
A
#
# COMPACT_ATOMS: atom_id res chain seq x y z
N MET A 1 14.14 -15.36 0.63
CA MET A 1 14.00 -14.50 1.83
C MET A 1 12.51 -14.23 2.05
N THR A 2 11.93 -14.82 3.08
CA THR A 2 10.49 -14.68 3.39
C THR A 2 10.25 -13.32 4.02
N LEU A 3 9.40 -12.50 3.40
CA LEU A 3 9.00 -11.21 3.95
C LEU A 3 8.28 -11.44 5.29
N SER A 4 8.85 -11.00 6.40
CA SER A 4 8.24 -11.14 7.74
C SER A 4 6.83 -10.56 7.75
N LYS A 5 5.89 -11.18 8.49
CA LYS A 5 4.51 -10.68 8.70
C LYS A 5 4.48 -9.17 8.99
N ARG A 6 5.46 -8.68 9.76
CA ARG A 6 5.63 -7.26 10.11
C ARG A 6 5.96 -6.38 8.90
N ALA A 7 6.85 -6.85 8.02
CA ALA A 7 7.20 -6.13 6.81
C ALA A 7 6.02 -6.06 5.82
N SER A 8 5.23 -7.13 5.69
CA SER A 8 4.03 -7.10 4.84
C SER A 8 3.00 -6.09 5.33
N TRP A 9 2.75 -6.04 6.65
CA TRP A 9 1.85 -5.04 7.24
C TRP A 9 2.39 -3.62 7.09
N PHE A 10 3.71 -3.44 7.25
CA PHE A 10 4.38 -2.17 7.02
C PHE A 10 4.17 -1.67 5.58
N LEU A 11 4.35 -2.53 4.56
CA LEU A 11 4.11 -2.15 3.16
C LEU A 11 2.65 -1.74 2.90
N ILE A 12 1.69 -2.44 3.52
CA ILE A 12 0.26 -2.09 3.41
C ILE A 12 0.00 -0.73 4.08
N ALA A 13 0.50 -0.53 5.30
CA ALA A 13 0.32 0.73 6.03
C ALA A 13 0.93 1.91 5.26
N VAL A 14 2.14 1.74 4.71
CA VAL A 14 2.79 2.75 3.87
C VAL A 14 1.94 3.04 2.63
N GLY A 15 1.46 2.01 1.93
CA GLY A 15 0.61 2.20 0.75
C GLY A 15 -0.69 2.95 1.05
N VAL A 16 -1.37 2.61 2.14
CA VAL A 16 -2.60 3.29 2.59
C VAL A 16 -2.31 4.73 3.01
N TRP A 17 -1.22 4.97 3.74
CA TRP A 17 -0.79 6.31 4.14
C TRP A 17 -0.50 7.20 2.93
N THR A 18 0.23 6.68 1.95
CA THR A 18 0.46 7.36 0.66
C THR A 18 -0.88 7.74 0.02
N TRP A 19 -1.83 6.82 -0.05
CA TRP A 19 -3.18 7.10 -0.58
C TRP A 19 -3.97 8.12 0.23
N ALA A 20 -3.72 8.30 1.53
CA ALA A 20 -4.39 9.31 2.35
C ALA A 20 -3.80 10.72 2.16
N ILE A 21 -2.49 10.82 1.96
CA ILE A 21 -1.77 12.11 1.87
C ILE A 21 -1.93 12.73 0.48
N TRP A 22 -1.63 11.98 -0.58
CA TRP A 22 -1.46 12.54 -1.92
C TRP A 22 -2.74 13.13 -2.55
N PRO A 23 -3.92 12.51 -2.44
CA PRO A 23 -5.15 13.12 -2.96
C PRO A 23 -5.53 14.41 -2.22
N ASN A 24 -5.29 14.48 -0.90
CA ASN A 24 -5.50 15.69 -0.12
C ASN A 24 -4.53 16.80 -0.53
N PHE A 25 -3.26 16.45 -0.75
CA PHE A 25 -2.27 17.38 -1.26
C PHE A 25 -2.65 17.92 -2.64
N LEU A 26 -3.04 17.05 -3.58
CA LEU A 26 -3.48 17.48 -4.91
C LEU A 26 -4.72 18.39 -4.84
N ARG A 27 -5.65 18.10 -3.93
CA ARG A 27 -6.83 18.96 -3.70
C ARG A 27 -6.43 20.34 -3.19
N ASN A 28 -5.42 20.43 -2.33
CA ASN A 28 -4.92 21.72 -1.85
C ASN A 28 -4.21 22.48 -2.97
N VAL A 29 -3.38 21.81 -3.78
CA VAL A 29 -2.73 22.42 -4.94
C VAL A 29 -3.77 22.92 -5.95
N TRP A 30 -4.81 22.13 -6.25
CA TRP A 30 -5.89 22.54 -7.14
C TRP A 30 -6.54 23.85 -6.68
N LYS A 31 -6.72 24.03 -5.35
CA LYS A 31 -7.32 25.24 -4.78
C LYS A 31 -6.38 26.44 -4.69
N ASP A 32 -5.09 26.26 -4.97
CA ASP A 32 -4.11 27.35 -4.98
C ASP A 32 -4.29 28.17 -6.26
N ASP A 33 -4.40 29.50 -6.14
CA ASP A 33 -4.53 30.40 -7.28
C ASP A 33 -3.35 30.27 -8.26
N ARG A 34 -2.15 29.90 -7.76
CA ARG A 34 -0.95 29.67 -8.60
C ARG A 34 -1.08 28.49 -9.56
N SER A 35 -2.08 27.63 -9.36
CA SER A 35 -2.36 26.50 -10.23
C SER A 35 -3.07 26.90 -11.53
N TRP A 36 -3.63 28.11 -11.58
CA TRP A 36 -4.48 28.56 -12.67
C TRP A 36 -4.08 29.96 -13.15
N ASP A 37 -3.77 30.07 -14.44
CA ASP A 37 -3.49 31.35 -15.12
C ASP A 37 -3.88 31.18 -16.60
N ASP A 38 -5.10 31.59 -16.95
CA ASP A 38 -5.78 31.29 -18.23
C ASP A 38 -5.78 29.80 -18.66
N GLY A 39 -5.49 28.91 -17.71
CA GLY A 39 -5.31 27.47 -17.92
C GLY A 39 -4.47 26.83 -16.81
N PRO A 40 -4.24 25.50 -16.86
CA PRO A 40 -3.38 24.81 -15.90
C PRO A 40 -1.94 25.29 -16.03
N THR A 41 -1.38 25.80 -14.93
CA THR A 41 0.01 26.27 -14.92
C THR A 41 1.01 25.12 -14.86
N GLY A 42 2.28 25.43 -15.10
CA GLY A 42 3.38 24.49 -14.86
C GLY A 42 3.45 24.04 -13.39
N PHE A 43 3.09 24.91 -12.45
CA PHE A 43 3.00 24.56 -11.04
C PHE A 43 1.97 23.45 -10.80
N PHE A 44 0.75 23.60 -11.30
CA PHE A 44 -0.27 22.55 -11.18
C PHE A 44 0.16 21.24 -11.86
N THR A 45 0.67 21.35 -13.10
CA THR A 45 1.02 20.20 -13.93
C THR A 45 2.10 19.33 -13.28
N VAL A 46 3.17 19.95 -12.76
CA VAL A 46 4.25 19.22 -12.08
C VAL A 46 3.73 18.49 -10.84
N HIS A 47 2.91 19.16 -10.02
CA HIS A 47 2.34 18.55 -8.82
C HIS A 47 1.34 17.43 -9.14
N LEU A 48 0.57 17.57 -10.22
CA LEU A 48 -0.31 16.52 -10.72
C LEU A 48 0.48 15.28 -11.13
N VAL A 49 1.53 15.45 -11.95
CA VAL A 49 2.40 14.34 -12.38
C VAL A 49 3.07 13.67 -11.19
N LEU A 50 3.63 14.45 -10.26
CA LEU A 50 4.25 13.93 -9.03
C LEU A 50 3.26 13.14 -8.19
N THR A 51 2.02 13.63 -8.06
CA THR A 51 0.97 12.94 -7.32
C THR A 51 0.60 11.62 -7.97
N VAL A 52 0.37 11.60 -9.28
CA VAL A 52 0.01 10.39 -10.03
C VAL A 52 1.13 9.35 -9.95
N ALA A 53 2.39 9.75 -10.18
CA ALA A 53 3.54 8.85 -10.09
C ALA A 53 3.68 8.26 -8.68
N SER A 54 3.52 9.08 -7.64
CA SER A 54 3.61 8.64 -6.25
C SER A 54 2.49 7.69 -5.86
N LEU A 55 1.26 7.95 -6.33
CA LEU A 55 0.12 7.04 -6.13
C LEU A 55 0.32 5.70 -6.86
N ALA A 56 0.90 5.71 -8.06
CA ALA A 56 1.22 4.48 -8.78
C ALA A 56 2.24 3.63 -8.00
N ILE A 57 3.32 4.25 -7.52
CA ILE A 57 4.32 3.57 -6.68
C ILE A 57 3.70 3.03 -5.40
N GLY A 58 2.93 3.86 -4.68
CA GLY A 58 2.23 3.45 -3.45
C GLY A 58 1.27 2.29 -3.67
N SER A 59 0.58 2.26 -4.82
CA SER A 59 -0.32 1.17 -5.20
C SER A 59 0.43 -0.13 -5.46
N VAL A 60 1.57 -0.08 -6.17
CA VAL A 60 2.43 -1.26 -6.39
C VAL A 60 2.95 -1.79 -5.06
N VAL A 61 3.43 -0.91 -4.17
CA VAL A 61 3.92 -1.28 -2.83
C VAL A 61 2.81 -1.91 -1.99
N GLY A 62 1.63 -1.30 -1.94
CA GLY A 62 0.47 -1.85 -1.22
C GLY A 62 0.04 -3.20 -1.78
N TRP A 63 0.04 -3.36 -3.11
CA TRP A 63 -0.28 -4.62 -3.77
C TRP A 63 0.72 -5.72 -3.45
N LEU A 64 2.02 -5.43 -3.45
CA LEU A 64 3.07 -6.36 -3.02
C LEU A 64 2.90 -6.75 -1.55
N GLY A 65 2.53 -5.79 -0.69
CA GLY A 65 2.20 -6.06 0.72
C GLY A 65 1.01 -7.01 0.89
N ILE A 66 -0.05 -6.84 0.11
CA ILE A 66 -1.21 -7.75 0.09
C ILE A 66 -0.80 -9.13 -0.43
N ARG A 67 -0.02 -9.20 -1.50
CA ARG A 67 0.46 -10.46 -2.08
C ARG A 67 1.32 -11.25 -1.08
N GLY A 68 2.21 -10.57 -0.36
CA GLY A 68 3.01 -11.14 0.72
C GLY A 68 2.15 -11.67 1.87
N ALA A 69 1.15 -10.90 2.32
CA ALA A 69 0.25 -11.30 3.39
C ALA A 69 -0.60 -12.54 3.01
N ARG A 70 -1.04 -12.64 1.75
CA ARG A 70 -1.77 -13.80 1.24
C ARG A 70 -0.90 -15.05 1.10
N ALA A 71 0.39 -14.91 0.75
CA ALA A 71 1.32 -16.03 0.69
C ALA A 71 1.60 -16.62 2.08
N VAL A 72 1.70 -15.77 3.11
CA VAL A 72 1.91 -16.21 4.50
C VAL A 72 0.69 -16.92 5.06
N ARG A 73 -0.54 -16.49 4.73
CA ARG A 73 -1.77 -17.15 5.19
C ARG A 73 -1.91 -18.60 4.76
N HIS A 74 -1.26 -19.03 3.67
CA HIS A 74 -1.26 -20.44 3.27
C HIS A 74 -0.33 -21.32 4.12
N GLY A 75 0.65 -20.75 4.81
CA GLY A 75 1.55 -21.48 5.70
C GLY A 75 0.95 -21.73 7.09
N ASP A 76 0.36 -20.71 7.72
CA ASP A 76 -0.18 -20.83 9.09
C ASP A 76 -1.30 -21.86 9.20
N THR A 77 -2.20 -21.94 8.21
CA THR A 77 -3.34 -22.89 8.27
C THR A 77 -2.88 -24.36 8.15
N GLY A 78 -1.72 -24.61 7.53
CA GLY A 78 -1.13 -25.95 7.42
C GLY A 78 -0.47 -26.40 8.73
N ASP A 79 0.26 -25.51 9.39
CA ASP A 79 0.94 -25.80 10.66
C ASP A 79 -0.07 -25.97 11.83
N ASP A 80 -1.13 -25.17 11.87
CA ASP A 80 -2.17 -25.29 12.89
C ASP A 80 -2.98 -26.60 12.74
N ALA A 81 -3.28 -26.99 11.49
CA ALA A 81 -3.98 -28.24 11.19
C ALA A 81 -3.11 -29.48 11.43
N SER A 82 -1.80 -29.39 11.13
CA SER A 82 -0.82 -30.44 11.42
C SER A 82 -0.63 -30.63 12.93
N SER A 83 -0.46 -29.54 13.68
CA SER A 83 -0.30 -29.55 15.14
C SER A 83 -1.55 -30.11 15.85
N ARG A 84 -2.75 -29.70 15.44
CA ARG A 84 -4.01 -30.28 15.96
C ARG A 84 -4.14 -31.78 15.69
N ARG A 85 -3.66 -32.25 14.54
CA ARG A 85 -3.71 -33.66 14.16
C ARG A 85 -2.74 -34.51 15.00
N LEU A 86 -1.53 -34.00 15.25
CA LEU A 86 -0.54 -34.65 16.12
C LEU A 86 -1.00 -34.73 17.57
N ILE A 87 -1.62 -33.68 18.11
CA ILE A 87 -2.19 -33.67 19.46
C ILE A 87 -3.32 -34.71 19.60
N ASN A 88 -4.09 -34.95 18.54
CA ASN A 88 -5.22 -35.87 18.56
C ASN A 88 -4.84 -37.34 18.27
N SER A 89 -3.65 -37.61 17.69
CA SER A 89 -3.19 -38.99 17.43
C SER A 89 -2.34 -39.59 18.54
N GLY A 90 -1.97 -38.79 19.55
CA GLY A 90 -1.18 -39.23 20.71
C GLY A 90 -2.01 -39.65 21.93
N ARG A 91 -3.34 -39.73 21.78
CA ARG A 91 -4.29 -40.14 22.83
C ARG A 91 -5.08 -41.34 22.37
#